data_AF-X0XID5-F1
#
_entry.id   AF-X0XID5-F1
#
_cell.length_a   1.000
_cell.length_b   1.000
_cell.length_c   1.000
_cell.angle_alpha   90.00
_cell.angle_beta   90.00
_cell.angle_gamma   90.00
#
_symmetry.space_group_name_H-M   'P 1'
#
loop_
_entity.id
_entity.type
_entity.pdbx_description
1 polymer ?
#
loop_
_entity_poly.entity_id
_entity_poly.type
_entity_poly.pdbx_seq_one_letter_code
_entity_poly.pdbx_strand_id
1 'polypeptide(L)'
;MNFNRVKAIIIRHIYNFKHSLDRLFDSFYWPVMDIILWGLTSQYIQNTGEKVSHIVLIILSGLIFWQVIWRGQYEITTNLLEELWSQNLVNLFSTPLTVTEWIAGIL
;
A
#
# COMPACT_ATOMS: atom_id res chain seq x y z
N MET A 1 -15.49 -8.61 -19.04
CA MET A 1 -15.13 -7.61 -18.02
C MET A 1 -15.87 -6.32 -18.33
N ASN A 2 -16.88 -5.99 -17.52
CA ASN A 2 -17.57 -4.71 -17.63
C ASN A 2 -16.89 -3.69 -16.70
N PHE A 3 -16.23 -2.69 -17.29
CA PHE A 3 -15.52 -1.64 -16.56
C PHE A 3 -16.40 -0.89 -15.56
N ASN A 4 -17.71 -0.81 -15.78
CA ASN A 4 -18.63 -0.16 -14.83
C ASN A 4 -18.72 -0.91 -13.50
N ARG A 5 -18.60 -2.25 -13.52
CA ARG A 5 -18.66 -3.08 -12.31
C ARG A 5 -17.39 -2.95 -11.48
N VAL A 6 -16.23 -2.95 -12.15
CA VAL A 6 -14.93 -2.71 -11.52
C VAL A 6 -14.90 -1.31 -10.89
N LYS A 7 -15.35 -0.30 -11.64
CA LYS A 7 -15.43 1.08 -11.13
C LYS A 7 -16.35 1.21 -9.90
N ALA A 8 -17.46 0.47 -9.85
CA ALA A 8 -18.34 0.47 -8.69
C ALA A 8 -17.64 -0.08 -7.43
N ILE A 9 -16.83 -1.14 -7.57
CA ILE A 9 -16.03 -1.69 -6.46
C ILE A 9 -14.98 -0.70 -6.00
N ILE A 10 -14.25 -0.06 -6.93
CA ILE A 10 -13.23 0.93 -6.61
C ILE A 10 -13.83 2.10 -5.82
N ILE A 11 -14.97 2.63 -6.28
CA ILE A 11 -15.67 3.73 -5.60
C ILE A 11 -16.09 3.32 -4.19
N ARG A 12 -16.56 2.07 -3.99
CA ARG A 12 -16.90 1.55 -2.66
C ARG A 12 -15.68 1.57 -1.72
N HIS A 13 -14.53 1.10 -2.20
CA HIS A 13 -13.30 1.07 -1.41
C HIS A 13 -12.81 2.49 -1.08
N ILE A 14 -12.90 3.43 -2.01
CA ILE A 14 -12.57 4.84 -1.77
C ILE A 14 -13.45 5.44 -0.65
N TYR A 15 -14.76 5.13 -0.63
CA TYR A 15 -15.64 5.62 0.42
C TYR A 15 -15.34 4.98 1.78
N ASN A 16 -15.03 3.69 1.84
CA ASN A 16 -14.60 3.02 3.08
C ASN A 16 -13.27 3.58 3.60
N PHE A 17 -12.31 3.83 2.71
CA PHE A 17 -11.01 4.40 3.05
C PHE A 17 -11.14 5.78 3.71
N LYS A 18 -12.09 6.60 3.24
CA LYS A 18 -12.31 7.96 3.78
C LYS A 18 -12.79 7.95 5.24
N HIS A 19 -13.42 6.88 5.70
CA HIS A 19 -13.94 6.78 7.07
C HIS A 19 -12.90 6.26 8.07
N SER A 20 -11.85 5.59 7.59
CA SER A 20 -10.76 5.08 8.42
C SER A 20 -9.61 6.09 8.51
N LEU A 21 -9.74 7.06 9.42
CA LEU A 21 -8.66 8.01 9.72
C LEU A 21 -7.37 7.30 10.15
N ASP A 22 -7.48 6.16 10.84
CA ASP A 22 -6.34 5.36 11.28
C ASP A 22 -5.44 4.94 10.11
N ARG A 23 -6.03 4.54 8.97
CA ARG A 23 -5.27 4.13 7.77
C ARG A 23 -4.56 5.29 7.10
N LEU A 24 -5.15 6.49 7.12
CA LEU A 24 -4.49 7.68 6.62
C LEU A 24 -3.24 7.97 7.46
N PHE A 25 -3.36 7.96 8.79
CA PHE A 25 -2.22 8.17 9.67
C PHE A 25 -1.14 7.10 9.48
N ASP A 26 -1.50 5.82 9.45
CA ASP A 26 -0.55 4.72 9.26
C ASP A 26 0.17 4.83 7.90
N SER A 27 -0.56 5.24 6.85
CA SER A 27 0.01 5.42 5.52
C SER A 27 1.09 6.49 5.46
N PHE A 28 0.93 7.61 6.18
CA PHE A 28 1.93 8.68 6.27
C PHE A 28 3.01 8.44 7.33
N TYR A 29 2.68 7.74 8.40
CA TYR A 29 3.59 7.50 9.52
C TYR A 29 4.81 6.68 9.07
N TRP A 30 4.58 5.55 8.40
CA TRP A 30 5.67 4.66 7.98
C TRP A 30 6.68 5.28 7.02
N PRO A 31 6.30 5.97 5.93
CA PRO A 31 7.26 6.59 5.01
C PRO A 31 8.05 7.71 5.67
N VAL A 32 7.41 8.48 6.56
CA VAL A 32 8.10 9.54 7.31
C VAL A 32 9.16 8.93 8.21
N MET A 33 8.82 7.87 8.95
CA MET A 33 9.78 7.16 9.80
C MET A 33 10.92 6.54 8.99
N ASP A 34 10.61 5.89 7.85
CA ASP A 34 11.62 5.31 6.97
C ASP A 34 12.59 6.37 6.43
N ILE A 35 12.08 7.50 5.95
CA ILE A 35 12.92 8.59 5.41
C ILE A 35 13.81 9.18 6.51
N ILE A 36 13.28 9.39 7.71
CA ILE A 36 14.06 9.93 8.84
C ILE A 36 15.16 8.93 9.22
N LEU A 37 14.80 7.67 9.43
CA LEU A 37 15.72 6.66 9.96
C LEU A 37 16.82 6.34 8.94
N TRP A 38 16.47 6.10 7.68
CA TRP A 38 17.44 5.80 6.63
C TRP A 38 18.18 7.04 6.13
N GLY A 39 17.55 8.21 6.16
CA GLY A 39 18.21 9.49 5.90
C GLY A 39 19.35 9.75 6.88
N LEU A 40 19.07 9.65 8.19
CA LEU A 40 20.09 9.80 9.24
C LEU A 40 21.17 8.72 9.17
N THR A 41 20.78 7.47 8.91
CA THR A 41 21.74 6.35 8.75
C THR A 41 22.70 6.61 7.59
N SER A 42 22.18 7.09 6.45
CA SER A 42 23.00 7.41 5.28
C SER A 42 23.98 8.56 5.53
N GLN A 43 23.59 9.54 6.36
CA GLN A 43 24.45 10.65 6.77
C GLN A 43 25.54 10.19 7.75
N TYR A 44 25.18 9.32 8.71
CA TYR A 44 26.14 8.77 9.66
C TYR A 44 27.23 7.94 8.98
N ILE A 45 26.85 7.09 8.02
CA ILE A 45 27.81 6.25 7.26
C ILE A 45 28.79 7.11 6.47
N GLN A 46 28.33 8.20 5.83
CA GLN A 46 29.19 9.12 5.10
C GLN A 46 30.23 9.83 5.98
N ASN A 47 29.89 10.09 7.24
CA ASN A 47 30.76 10.81 8.17
C ASN A 47 31.78 9.90 8.88
N THR A 48 31.49 8.60 9.01
CA THR A 48 32.25 7.69 9.90
C THR A 48 33.03 6.60 9.14
N GLY A 49 32.65 6.28 7.90
CA GLY A 49 33.27 5.24 7.09
C GLY A 49 34.28 5.75 6.05
N GLU A 50 34.94 4.81 5.35
CA GLU A 50 35.59 5.14 4.07
C GLU A 50 34.56 5.78 3.14
N LYS A 51 35.00 6.71 2.27
CA LYS A 51 34.14 7.35 1.26
C LYS A 51 33.65 6.30 0.26
N VAL A 52 32.63 5.53 0.63
CA VAL A 52 31.90 4.66 -0.26
C VAL A 52 31.09 5.56 -1.17
N SER A 53 31.56 5.72 -2.41
CA SER A 53 30.84 6.51 -3.41
C SER A 53 29.42 5.98 -3.56
N HIS A 54 28.45 6.88 -3.58
CA HIS A 54 27.03 6.57 -3.83
C HIS A 54 26.30 5.72 -2.77
N ILE A 55 26.78 5.62 -1.53
CA ILE A 55 26.07 4.90 -0.45
C ILE A 55 24.61 5.36 -0.27
N VAL A 56 24.37 6.68 -0.39
CA VAL A 56 23.03 7.28 -0.32
C VAL A 56 22.13 6.76 -1.42
N LEU A 57 22.64 6.71 -2.66
CA LEU A 57 21.90 6.22 -3.81
C LEU A 57 21.55 4.73 -3.66
N ILE A 58 22.49 3.92 -3.18
CA ILE A 58 22.27 2.48 -2.96
C ILE A 58 21.17 2.25 -1.91
N ILE A 59 21.26 2.93 -0.77
CA ILE A 59 20.28 2.79 0.32
C ILE A 59 18.91 3.30 -0.12
N LEU A 60 18.83 4.50 -0.71
CA LEU A 60 17.55 5.08 -1.11
C LEU A 60 16.89 4.31 -2.25
N SER A 61 17.65 3.82 -3.23
CA SER A 61 17.09 3.00 -4.31
C SER A 61 16.52 1.69 -3.78
N GLY A 62 17.26 0.99 -2.89
CA GLY A 62 16.76 -0.20 -2.21
C GLY A 62 15.49 0.06 -1.40
N LEU A 63 15.43 1.19 -0.70
CA LEU A 63 14.28 1.62 0.09
C LEU A 63 13.05 1.87 -0.80
N ILE A 64 13.22 2.56 -1.94
CA ILE A 64 12.13 2.81 -2.89
C ILE A 64 11.58 1.48 -3.43
N PHE A 65 12.46 0.56 -3.86
CA PHE A 65 12.02 -0.75 -4.35
C PHE A 65 11.30 -1.54 -3.26
N TRP A 66 11.81 -1.52 -2.04
CA TRP A 66 11.16 -2.14 -0.90
C TRP A 66 9.77 -1.56 -0.64
N GLN A 67 9.65 -0.23 -0.66
CA GLN A 67 8.37 0.43 -0.41
C GLN A 67 7.32 0.08 -1.46
N VAL A 68 7.67 -0.04 -2.74
CA VAL A 68 6.71 -0.46 -3.78
C VAL A 68 6.15 -1.85 -3.48
N ILE A 69 7.02 -2.80 -3.12
CA ILE A 69 6.61 -4.19 -2.80
C ILE A 69 5.76 -4.21 -1.53
N TRP A 70 6.22 -3.54 -0.48
CA TRP A 70 5.55 -3.53 0.81
C TRP A 70 4.17 -2.88 0.73
N ARG A 71 4.06 -1.75 0.02
CA ARG A 71 2.78 -1.06 -0.21
C ARG A 71 1.81 -1.90 -1.01
N GLY A 72 2.26 -2.56 -2.08
CA GLY A 72 1.41 -3.46 -2.85
C GLY A 72 0.86 -4.60 -1.99
N GLN A 73 1.70 -5.22 -1.15
CA GLN A 73 1.27 -6.28 -0.25
C GLN A 73 0.29 -5.79 0.81
N TYR A 74 0.56 -4.64 1.43
CA TYR A 74 -0.27 -4.06 2.48
C TYR A 74 -1.68 -3.72 1.99
N GLU A 75 -1.81 -3.07 0.83
CA GLU A 75 -3.11 -2.69 0.26
C GLU A 75 -3.98 -3.92 -0.05
N ILE A 76 -3.40 -4.95 -0.68
CA ILE A 76 -4.11 -6.19 -0.99
C ILE A 76 -4.63 -6.86 0.29
N THR A 77 -3.77 -7.00 1.30
CA THR A 77 -4.14 -7.64 2.58
C THR A 77 -5.23 -6.85 3.29
N THR A 78 -5.11 -5.52 3.33
CA THR A 78 -6.04 -4.67 4.06
C THR A 78 -7.42 -4.66 3.41
N ASN A 79 -7.50 -4.49 2.09
CA ASN A 79 -8.77 -4.52 1.37
C ASN A 79 -9.47 -5.89 1.52
N LEU A 80 -8.71 -6.99 1.43
CA LEU A 80 -9.26 -8.33 1.64
C LEU A 80 -9.75 -8.55 3.08
N LEU A 81 -9.01 -8.05 4.08
CA LEU A 81 -9.40 -8.13 5.48
C LEU A 81 -10.70 -7.37 5.75
N GLU A 82 -10.87 -6.18 5.18
CA GLU A 82 -12.12 -5.42 5.31
C GLU A 82 -13.31 -6.16 4.73
N GLU A 83 -13.14 -6.82 3.59
CA GLU A 83 -14.22 -7.59 2.99
C GLU A 83 -14.64 -8.78 3.85
N LEU A 84 -13.67 -9.49 4.43
CA LEU A 84 -13.92 -10.56 5.38
C LEU A 84 -14.58 -10.04 6.66
N TRP A 85 -14.08 -8.93 7.20
CA TRP A 85 -14.63 -8.31 8.41
C TRP A 85 -16.07 -7.82 8.21
N SER A 86 -16.36 -7.25 7.04
CA SER A 86 -17.71 -6.77 6.69
C SER A 86 -18.72 -7.89 6.45
N GLN A 87 -18.27 -9.15 6.35
CA GLN A 87 -19.08 -10.33 5.99
C GLN A 87 -19.93 -10.14 4.72
N ASN A 88 -19.54 -9.19 3.85
CA ASN A 88 -20.37 -8.74 2.74
C ASN A 88 -20.05 -9.45 1.41
N LEU A 89 -19.10 -10.40 1.42
CA LEU A 89 -18.69 -11.19 0.26
C LEU A 89 -19.87 -11.96 -0.36
N VAL A 90 -20.76 -12.52 0.47
CA VAL A 90 -21.93 -13.28 0.00
C VAL A 90 -22.88 -12.40 -0.81
N ASN A 91 -23.15 -11.18 -0.35
CA ASN A 91 -23.99 -10.23 -1.09
C ASN A 91 -23.30 -9.77 -2.38
N LEU A 92 -21.97 -9.59 -2.36
CA LEU A 92 -21.22 -9.17 -3.54
C LEU A 92 -21.30 -10.21 -4.67
N PHE A 93 -21.09 -11.49 -4.34
CA PHE A 93 -21.17 -12.60 -5.30
C PHE A 93 -22.60 -13.05 -5.62
N SER A 94 -23.60 -12.49 -4.93
CA SER A 94 -25.01 -12.61 -5.33
C SER A 94 -25.38 -11.67 -6.49
N THR A 95 -24.55 -10.65 -6.75
CA THR A 95 -24.66 -9.80 -7.94
C THR A 95 -23.98 -10.48 -9.14
N PRO A 96 -24.23 -10.07 -10.41
CA PRO A 96 -23.63 -10.71 -11.59
C PRO A 96 -22.12 -10.42 -11.76
N LEU A 97 -21.41 -10.18 -10.66
CA LEU A 97 -20.01 -9.79 -10.61
C LEU A 97 -19.11 -11.03 -10.64
N THR A 98 -18.13 -11.05 -11.53
CA THR A 98 -17.20 -12.20 -11.62
C THR A 98 -16.04 -12.04 -10.64
N VAL A 99 -15.45 -13.16 -10.20
CA VAL A 99 -14.26 -13.15 -9.32
C VAL A 99 -13.10 -12.36 -9.94
N THR A 100 -12.94 -12.40 -11.27
CA THR A 100 -11.92 -11.61 -11.98
C THR A 100 -12.21 -10.11 -11.97
N GLU A 101 -13.47 -9.69 -12.03
CA GLU A 101 -13.87 -8.28 -11.91
C GLU A 101 -13.71 -7.78 -10.46
N TRP A 102 -13.90 -8.67 -9.49
CA TRP A 102 -13.67 -8.40 -8.08
C TRP A 102 -12.18 -8.20 -7.77
N ILE A 103 -11.31 -9.12 -8.19
CA ILE A 103 -9.85 -9.02 -8.01
C ILE A 103 -9.32 -7.74 -8.66
N ALA A 104 -9.78 -7.41 -9.87
CA ALA A 104 -9.39 -6.20 -10.57
C ALA A 104 -9.90 -4.89 -9.91
N GLY A 105 -10.89 -4.98 -9.02
CA GLY A 105 -11.38 -3.83 -8.25
C GLY A 105 -10.71 -3.66 -6.88
N ILE A 106 -9.97 -4.68 -6.43
CA ILE A 106 -9.21 -4.68 -5.16
C ILE A 106 -7.72 -4.39 -5.39
N LEU A 107 -7.18 -4.81 -6.54
CA LEU A 107 -5.84 -4.45 -7.02
C LEU A 107 -5.75 -2.94 -7.32
#